data_AF-A0A4C2A177-F1
#
_entry.id   AF-A0A4C2A177-F1
#
_cell.length_a   1.000
_cell.length_b   1.000
_cell.length_c   1.000
_cell.angle_alpha   90.00
_cell.angle_beta   90.00
_cell.angle_gamma   90.00
#
_symmetry.space_group_name_H-M   'P 1'
#
loop_
_entity.id
_entity.type
_entity.pdbx_description
1 polymer ?
#
loop_
_entity_poly.entity_id
_entity_poly.type
_entity_poly.pdbx_seq_one_letter_code
_entity_poly.pdbx_strand_id
1 'polypeptide(L)'
;MTGHSTLVIVSVYLLSPKGLLRRDLRALFALADAIILFGDFNCKNIRWGCPSNNYNGIKLDELEDRLDFGIIAPSTSTCFPMSSHIDPRR
;
A
#
# COMPACT_ATOMS: atom_id res chain seq x y z
N MET A 1 -6.19 -30.00 21.23
CA MET A 1 -6.17 -28.59 20.78
C MET A 1 -5.45 -28.55 19.45
N THR A 2 -6.19 -28.49 18.34
CA THR A 2 -5.58 -28.35 17.02
C THR A 2 -5.07 -26.92 16.88
N GLY A 3 -3.74 -26.76 16.89
CA GLY A 3 -3.04 -25.47 16.81
C GLY A 3 -3.12 -24.84 15.42
N HIS A 4 -4.32 -24.48 14.99
CA HIS A 4 -4.53 -23.74 13.76
C HIS A 4 -4.36 -22.25 14.03
N SER A 5 -3.38 -21.64 13.36
CA SER A 5 -3.19 -20.19 13.38
C SER A 5 -4.13 -19.52 12.36
N THR A 6 -4.74 -18.40 12.75
CA THR A 6 -5.60 -17.60 11.87
C THR A 6 -4.76 -16.59 11.09
N LEU A 7 -4.86 -16.62 9.76
CA LEU A 7 -4.33 -15.57 8.87
C LEU A 7 -5.48 -14.72 8.35
N VAL A 8 -5.40 -13.40 8.54
CA VAL A 8 -6.39 -12.45 8.02
C VAL A 8 -5.81 -11.71 6.82
N ILE A 9 -6.56 -11.67 5.72
CA ILE A 9 -6.18 -10.94 4.52
C ILE A 9 -7.21 -9.82 4.30
N VAL A 10 -6.73 -8.58 4.22
CA VAL A 10 -7.58 -7.38 4.08
C VAL A 10 -7.29 -6.69 2.77
N SER A 11 -8.34 -6.49 1.96
CA SER A 11 -8.25 -5.64 0.77
C SER A 11 -8.45 -4.17 1.15
N VAL A 12 -7.55 -3.29 0.73
CA VAL A 12 -7.57 -1.86 1.05
C VAL A 12 -7.57 -1.02 -0.22
N TYR A 13 -8.42 0.01 -0.25
CA TYR A 13 -8.36 1.05 -1.27
C TYR A 13 -8.36 2.43 -0.60
N LEU A 14 -7.23 3.13 -0.66
CA LEU A 14 -7.10 4.51 -0.18
C LEU A 14 -7.27 5.46 -1.37
N LEU A 15 -8.41 6.14 -1.42
CA LEU A 15 -8.71 7.11 -2.45
C LEU A 15 -7.72 8.29 -2.41
N SER A 16 -7.05 8.60 -3.51
CA SER A 16 -6.30 9.85 -3.65
C SER A 16 -7.26 11.05 -3.74
N PRO A 17 -7.04 12.17 -3.02
CA PRO A 17 -5.83 12.55 -2.26
C PRO A 17 -5.97 12.35 -0.73
N LYS A 18 -6.82 11.41 -0.26
CA LYS A 18 -7.01 11.20 1.19
C LYS A 18 -5.68 10.82 1.84
N GLY A 19 -5.43 11.40 3.01
CA GLY A 19 -4.23 11.12 3.80
C GLY A 19 -4.29 9.73 4.44
N LEU A 20 -3.19 9.00 4.38
CA LEU A 20 -3.02 7.76 5.15
C LEU A 20 -2.98 8.09 6.65
N LEU A 21 -3.80 7.41 7.46
CA LEU A 21 -3.85 7.64 8.91
C LEU A 21 -3.20 6.48 9.67
N ARG A 22 -2.28 6.80 10.59
CA ARG A 22 -1.65 5.82 11.48
C ARG A 22 -2.67 5.02 12.29
N ARG A 23 -3.76 5.68 12.71
CA ARG A 23 -4.81 5.05 13.52
C ARG A 23 -5.56 3.96 12.74
N ASP A 24 -5.79 4.18 11.45
CA ASP A 24 -6.51 3.24 10.59
C ASP A 24 -5.64 2.01 10.34
N LEU A 25 -4.35 2.20 10.02
CA LEU A 25 -3.39 1.09 9.91
C LEU A 25 -3.26 0.30 11.23
N ARG A 26 -3.19 0.97 12.38
CA ARG A 26 -3.18 0.30 13.69
C ARG A 26 -4.43 -0.54 13.92
N ALA A 27 -5.61 -0.01 13.58
CA ALA A 27 -6.85 -0.74 13.72
C ALA A 27 -6.89 -1.98 12.81
N LEU A 28 -6.38 -1.86 11.58
CA LEU A 28 -6.25 -2.99 10.67
C LEU A 28 -5.27 -4.05 11.21
N PHE A 29 -4.08 -3.65 11.67
CA PHE A 29 -3.09 -4.57 12.26
C PHE A 29 -3.51 -5.19 13.60
N ALA A 30 -4.55 -4.65 14.26
CA ALA A 30 -5.08 -5.22 15.49
C ALA A 30 -6.14 -6.33 15.27
N LEU A 31 -6.47 -6.67 14.03
CA LEU A 31 -7.53 -7.66 13.72
C LEU A 31 -7.16 -9.10 14.09
N ALA A 32 -5.87 -9.46 14.04
CA ALA A 32 -5.33 -10.79 14.29
C ALA A 32 -3.81 -10.73 14.43
N ASP A 33 -3.20 -11.80 14.95
CA ASP A 33 -1.75 -11.89 15.12
C ASP A 33 -0.99 -11.97 13.78
N ALA A 34 -1.64 -12.50 12.73
CA ALA A 34 -1.07 -12.59 11.38
C ALA A 34 -2.02 -11.93 10.37
N ILE A 35 -1.57 -10.82 9.76
CA ILE A 35 -2.36 -10.03 8.81
C ILE A 35 -1.54 -9.71 7.56
N ILE A 36 -2.22 -9.76 6.41
CA ILE A 36 -1.72 -9.22 5.14
C ILE A 36 -2.69 -8.14 4.66
N LEU A 37 -2.18 -6.92 4.49
CA LEU A 37 -2.90 -5.85 3.81
C LEU A 37 -2.50 -5.87 2.34
N PHE A 38 -3.48 -5.90 1.43
CA PHE A 38 -3.21 -5.83 -0.01
C PHE A 38 -4.17 -4.82 -0.66
N GLY A 39 -3.69 -4.09 -1.65
CA GLY A 39 -4.53 -3.19 -2.44
C GLY A 39 -3.85 -1.87 -2.75
N ASP A 40 -4.64 -0.91 -3.21
CA ASP A 40 -4.13 0.36 -3.72
C ASP A 40 -4.21 1.44 -2.65
N PHE A 41 -3.06 1.75 -2.07
CA PHE A 41 -2.91 2.82 -1.09
C PHE A 41 -2.70 4.20 -1.73
N ASN A 42 -2.54 4.29 -3.05
CA ASN A 42 -2.10 5.52 -3.74
C ASN A 42 -0.82 6.14 -3.13
N CYS A 43 -0.01 5.34 -2.45
CA CYS A 43 1.26 5.71 -1.83
C CYS A 43 2.40 5.54 -2.84
N LYS A 44 3.14 6.62 -3.12
CA LYS A 44 4.30 6.59 -4.03
C LYS A 44 5.58 6.76 -3.24
N ASN A 45 6.50 5.79 -3.32
CA ASN A 45 7.84 5.87 -2.75
C ASN A 45 8.84 5.13 -3.65
N ILE A 46 10.04 5.68 -3.80
CA ILE A 46 11.15 5.09 -4.54
C ILE A 46 11.55 3.70 -4.02
N ARG A 47 11.35 3.42 -2.72
CA ARG A 47 11.69 2.12 -2.10
C ARG A 47 10.90 0.96 -2.70
N TRP A 48 9.70 1.22 -3.22
CA TRP A 48 8.88 0.25 -3.94
C TRP A 48 8.71 0.59 -5.43
N GLY A 49 9.72 1.22 -6.04
CA GLY A 49 9.81 1.37 -7.49
C GLY A 49 8.95 2.47 -8.10
N CYS A 50 8.40 3.40 -7.31
CA CYS A 50 7.76 4.59 -7.88
C CYS A 50 8.82 5.60 -8.37
N PRO A 51 8.54 6.39 -9.44
CA PRO A 51 9.48 7.39 -9.94
C PRO A 51 9.77 8.55 -8.97
N SER A 52 8.87 8.79 -8.01
CA SER A 52 8.99 9.86 -7.01
C SER A 52 8.22 9.53 -5.75
N ASN A 53 8.52 10.25 -4.67
CA ASN A 53 7.80 10.13 -3.41
C ASN A 53 6.58 11.06 -3.38
N ASN A 54 5.48 10.62 -2.77
CA ASN A 54 4.38 11.49 -2.32
C ASN A 54 4.23 11.45 -0.80
N TYR A 55 3.43 12.37 -0.24
CA TYR A 55 3.23 12.47 1.22
C TYR A 55 2.82 11.13 1.85
N ASN A 56 1.85 10.45 1.26
CA ASN A 56 1.36 9.17 1.79
C ASN A 56 2.43 8.06 1.71
N GLY A 57 3.27 8.05 0.67
CA GLY A 57 4.35 7.08 0.52
C GLY A 57 5.49 7.30 1.50
N ILE A 58 5.86 8.56 1.78
CA ILE A 58 6.83 8.85 2.86
C ILE A 58 6.26 8.40 4.20
N LYS A 59 4.99 8.74 4.45
CA LYS A 59 4.32 8.39 5.71
C LYS A 59 4.15 6.88 5.91
N LEU A 60 3.86 6.12 4.85
CA LEU A 60 3.75 4.67 4.94
C LEU A 60 5.10 4.02 5.28
N ASP A 61 6.17 4.52 4.66
CA ASP A 61 7.56 4.07 4.90
C ASP A 61 7.98 4.34 6.35
N GLU A 62 7.74 5.56 6.86
CA GLU A 62 7.97 5.89 8.28
C GLU A 62 7.16 5.04 9.27
N LEU A 63 6.01 4.52 8.83
CA LEU A 63 5.14 3.71 9.69
C LEU A 63 5.55 2.24 9.75
N GLU A 64 6.33 1.76 8.78
CA GLU A 64 6.84 0.39 8.75
C GLU A 64 7.60 0.06 10.04
N ASP A 65 8.63 0.84 10.37
CA ASP A 65 9.42 0.68 11.60
C ASP A 65 8.58 0.91 12.87
N ARG A 66 7.57 1.78 12.80
CA ARG A 66 6.79 2.21 13.98
C ARG A 66 5.63 1.27 14.33
N LEU A 67 5.24 0.41 13.40
CA LEU A 67 4.14 -0.54 13.54
C LEU A 67 4.61 -1.99 13.34
N ASP A 68 5.89 -2.21 13.08
CA ASP A 68 6.52 -3.53 12.97
C ASP A 68 5.88 -4.43 11.90
N PHE A 69 5.74 -3.88 10.68
CA PHE A 69 5.32 -4.64 9.50
C PHE A 69 6.39 -4.58 8.41
N GLY A 70 6.24 -5.38 7.35
CA GLY A 70 7.09 -5.31 6.16
C GLY A 70 6.30 -4.89 4.92
N ILE A 71 6.93 -4.12 4.03
CA ILE A 71 6.36 -3.76 2.71
C ILE A 71 6.89 -4.72 1.64
N ILE A 72 5.98 -5.42 0.96
CA ILE A 72 6.28 -6.25 -0.21
C ILE A 72 5.69 -5.57 -1.44
N ALA A 73 6.55 -5.17 -2.37
CA ALA A 73 6.15 -4.49 -3.59
C ALA A 73 6.45 -5.32 -4.84
N PRO A 74 5.59 -5.24 -5.88
CA PRO A 74 5.90 -5.80 -7.19
C PRO A 74 7.13 -5.13 -7.80
N SER A 75 7.89 -5.89 -8.60
CA SER A 75 9.06 -5.38 -9.34
C SER A 75 8.68 -4.57 -10.59
N THR A 76 7.40 -4.59 -10.98
CA THR A 76 6.86 -3.90 -12.16
C THR A 76 5.80 -2.90 -11.78
N SER A 77 5.58 -1.88 -12.62
CA SER A 77 4.51 -0.89 -12.40
C SER A 77 3.14 -1.57 -12.28
N THR A 78 2.36 -1.14 -11.28
CA THR A 78 1.00 -1.63 -11.01
C THR A 78 -0.08 -0.74 -11.60
N CYS A 79 0.28 0.47 -12.06
CA CYS A 79 -0.65 1.44 -12.63
C CYS A 79 -0.06 2.02 -13.91
N PHE A 80 -0.77 1.82 -15.01
CA PHE A 80 -0.43 2.40 -16.31
C PHE A 80 -1.50 3.45 -16.61
N PRO A 81 -1.13 4.74 -16.75
CA PRO A 81 -2.10 5.73 -17.17
C PRO A 81 -2.62 5.32 -18.55
N MET A 82 -3.94 5.18 -18.68
CA MET A 82 -4.57 5.04 -19.99
C MET A 82 -4.13 6.23 -20.84
N SER A 83 -3.45 5.94 -21.94
CA SER A 83 -2.92 6.93 -22.86
C SER A 83 -4.08 7.64 -23.55
N SER A 84 -4.64 8.70 -22.95
CA SER A 84 -5.45 9.65 -23.70
C SER A 84 -4.49 10.54 -24.50
N HIS A 85 -3.94 10.04 -25.60
CA HIS A 85 -3.42 10.80 -26.76
C HIS A 85 -2.72 9.82 -27.72
N ILE A 86 -3.52 9.10 -28.53
CA ILE A 86 -3.09 8.91 -29.92
C ILE A 86 -3.34 10.28 -30.56
N ASP A 87 -2.29 11.04 -30.82
CA ASP A 87 -2.35 12.10 -31.81
C ASP A 87 -2.37 11.41 -33.18
N PRO A 88 -3.47 11.47 -33.96
CA PRO A 88 -3.49 10.86 -35.28
C PRO A 88 -2.63 11.61 -36.31
N ARG A 89 -1.84 12.61 -35.89
CA ARG A 89 -0.94 13.40 -36.74
C ARG A 89 0.52 13.46 -36.26
N ARG A 90 1.04 12.39 -35.65
CA ARG A 90 2.50 12.16 -35.58
C ARG A 90 2.90 10.84 -36.21
#